data_AF-A0A1C1C7F6-F1
#
_entry.id   AF-A0A1C1C7F6-F1
#
_cell.length_a   1.000
_cell.length_b   1.000
_cell.length_c   1.000
_cell.angle_alpha   90.00
_cell.angle_beta   90.00
_cell.angle_gamma   90.00
#
_symmetry.space_group_name_H-M   'P 1'
#
loop_
_entity.id
_entity.type
_entity.pdbx_description
1 polymer ?
#
loop_
_entity_poly.entity_id
_entity_poly.type
_entity_poly.pdbx_seq_one_letter_code
_entity_poly.pdbx_strand_id
1 'polypeptide(L)'
;MANDESDALDVLEKEAKEYDKDAEIDRILKAFRLDAYAVLDLQPGVPDSDIKIVYRKKSLLIHPDKTKNPQAPEAFDRLKKAQTALLDEKQRQHLDECIADARQLLIRQHKYTVDSEELKTEEFKVEWRKKTVEVLVEAEARRRRQMKAKMQEEGREKAKEDAEIEERKRKRDHEKSWEDTREQRIGSWRDFQKGVKKGEEQKKKKKMKVLG
;
A
#
# COMPACT_ATOMS: atom_id res chain seq x y z
N MET A 1 6.55 55.30 -32.48
CA MET A 1 5.55 54.47 -33.18
C MET A 1 6.10 53.10 -33.52
N ALA A 2 7.05 52.94 -34.47
CA ALA A 2 7.56 51.59 -34.82
C ALA A 2 8.26 50.86 -33.66
N ASN A 3 9.00 51.58 -32.80
CA ASN A 3 9.62 50.98 -31.60
C ASN A 3 8.59 50.58 -30.54
N ASP A 4 7.55 51.41 -30.35
CA ASP A 4 6.49 51.16 -29.36
C ASP A 4 5.64 49.93 -29.76
N GLU A 5 5.40 49.73 -31.06
CA GLU A 5 4.71 48.54 -31.58
C GLU A 5 5.54 47.27 -31.39
N SER A 6 6.86 47.33 -31.62
CA SER A 6 7.76 46.19 -31.37
C SER A 6 7.81 45.81 -29.89
N ASP A 7 7.92 46.80 -29.00
CA ASP A 7 7.95 46.57 -27.56
C ASP A 7 6.63 45.97 -27.05
N ALA A 8 5.48 46.40 -27.60
CA ALA A 8 4.18 45.83 -27.26
C ALA A 8 4.05 44.36 -27.69
N LEU A 9 4.54 44.00 -28.89
CA LEU A 9 4.55 42.63 -29.37
C LEU A 9 5.42 41.71 -28.51
N ASP A 10 6.59 42.18 -28.08
CA ASP A 10 7.51 41.41 -27.22
C ASP A 10 6.91 41.15 -25.83
N VAL A 11 6.15 42.09 -25.28
CA VAL A 11 5.43 41.90 -24.00
C VAL A 11 4.33 40.85 -24.17
N LEU A 12 3.53 40.97 -25.22
CA LEU A 12 2.46 39.99 -25.51
C LEU A 12 3.02 38.59 -25.74
N GLU A 13 4.16 38.43 -26.42
CA GLU A 13 4.78 37.12 -26.61
C GLU A 13 5.27 36.52 -25.29
N LYS A 14 5.82 37.33 -24.39
CA LYS A 14 6.22 36.87 -23.04
C LYS A 14 5.02 36.45 -22.21
N GLU A 15 3.94 37.21 -22.25
CA GLU A 15 2.69 36.88 -21.55
C GLU A 15 2.06 35.60 -22.10
N ALA A 16 2.04 35.42 -23.43
CA ALA A 16 1.57 34.19 -24.05
C ALA A 16 2.39 32.97 -23.61
N LYS A 17 3.72 33.11 -23.52
CA LYS A 17 4.60 32.04 -23.02
C LYS A 17 4.34 31.70 -21.55
N GLU A 18 4.10 32.70 -20.69
CA GLU A 18 3.71 32.46 -19.30
C GLU A 18 2.33 31.78 -19.20
N TYR A 19 1.37 32.18 -20.03
CA TYR A 19 0.07 31.52 -20.10
C TYR A 19 0.19 30.05 -20.50
N ASP A 20 1.01 29.72 -21.50
CA ASP A 20 1.24 28.33 -21.92
C ASP A 20 1.87 27.48 -20.81
N LYS A 21 2.79 28.07 -20.03
CA LYS A 21 3.40 27.41 -18.86
C LYS A 21 2.35 27.14 -17.78
N ASP A 22 1.52 28.12 -17.46
CA ASP A 22 0.47 28.01 -16.45
C ASP A 22 -0.60 26.99 -16.86
N ALA A 23 -1.00 26.99 -18.13
CA ALA A 23 -1.95 26.02 -18.68
C ALA A 23 -1.39 24.59 -18.63
N GLU A 24 -0.09 24.41 -18.92
CA GLU A 24 0.57 23.11 -18.80
C GLU A 24 0.63 22.62 -17.34
N ILE A 25 0.99 23.51 -16.41
CA ILE A 25 1.05 23.22 -14.98
C ILE A 25 -0.34 22.79 -14.48
N ASP A 26 -1.37 23.55 -14.79
CA ASP A 26 -2.75 23.24 -14.40
C ASP A 26 -3.22 21.89 -14.97
N ARG A 27 -2.92 21.60 -16.24
CA ARG A 27 -3.22 20.29 -16.84
C ARG A 27 -2.53 19.14 -16.11
N ILE A 28 -1.26 19.28 -15.77
CA ILE A 28 -0.48 18.24 -15.05
C ILE A 28 -1.07 18.02 -13.66
N LEU A 29 -1.50 19.08 -12.98
CA LEU A 29 -2.09 19.00 -11.65
C LEU A 29 -3.53 18.47 -11.66
N LYS A 30 -4.26 18.65 -12.76
CA LYS A 30 -5.60 18.06 -12.98
C LYS A 30 -5.54 16.60 -13.40
N ALA A 31 -4.46 16.15 -14.04
CA ALA A 31 -4.28 14.76 -14.42
C ALA A 31 -4.25 13.85 -13.17
N PHE A 32 -4.87 12.67 -13.29
CA PHE A 32 -4.92 11.72 -12.19
C PHE A 32 -3.52 11.16 -11.90
N ARG A 33 -3.04 11.32 -10.66
CA ARG A 33 -1.66 10.99 -10.27
C ARG A 33 -1.21 9.54 -10.50
N LEU A 34 -2.14 8.58 -10.64
CA LEU A 34 -1.78 7.17 -10.95
C LEU A 34 -1.81 6.87 -12.45
N ASP A 35 -2.31 7.80 -13.28
CA ASP A 35 -2.29 7.70 -14.72
C ASP A 35 -1.10 8.50 -15.27
N ALA A 36 0.06 7.84 -15.33
CA ALA A 36 1.29 8.46 -15.78
C ALA A 36 1.25 8.90 -17.26
N TYR A 37 0.46 8.22 -18.09
CA TYR A 37 0.25 8.62 -19.49
C TYR A 37 -0.52 9.93 -19.57
N ALA A 38 -1.59 10.09 -18.78
CA ALA A 38 -2.33 11.36 -18.72
C ALA A 38 -1.46 12.52 -18.21
N VAL A 39 -0.56 12.28 -17.26
CA VAL A 39 0.36 13.31 -16.75
C VAL A 39 1.37 13.76 -17.81
N LEU A 40 1.94 12.82 -18.58
CA LEU A 40 2.87 13.14 -19.68
C LEU A 40 2.18 13.48 -21.00
N ASP A 41 0.85 13.40 -21.06
CA ASP A 41 0.06 13.58 -22.28
C ASP A 41 0.48 12.64 -23.41
N LEU A 42 0.64 11.37 -23.05
CA LEU A 42 1.03 10.29 -23.94
C LEU A 42 -0.11 9.27 -24.09
N GLN A 43 -0.06 8.49 -25.17
CA GLN A 43 -0.91 7.31 -25.32
C GLN A 43 -0.15 6.06 -24.85
N PRO A 44 -0.87 5.01 -24.42
CA PRO A 44 -0.26 3.71 -24.14
C PRO A 44 0.48 3.15 -25.36
N GLY A 45 1.53 2.38 -25.14
CA GLY A 45 2.30 1.72 -26.21
C GLY A 45 3.41 2.57 -26.86
N VAL A 46 3.63 3.81 -26.42
CA VAL A 46 4.77 4.63 -26.90
C VAL A 46 6.13 4.07 -26.47
N PRO A 47 7.19 4.12 -27.28
CA PRO A 47 8.50 3.63 -26.87
C PRO A 47 9.13 4.51 -25.76
N ASP A 48 10.06 3.92 -25.01
CA ASP A 48 10.78 4.61 -23.92
C ASP A 48 11.52 5.87 -24.38
N SER A 49 11.96 5.90 -25.64
CA SER A 49 12.56 7.08 -26.26
C SER A 49 11.62 8.29 -26.22
N ASP A 50 10.35 8.06 -26.57
CA ASP A 50 9.35 9.12 -26.72
C ASP A 50 8.93 9.64 -25.35
N ILE A 51 8.80 8.74 -24.37
CA ILE A 51 8.58 9.09 -22.96
C ILE A 51 9.67 10.05 -22.47
N LYS A 52 10.95 9.73 -22.75
CA LYS A 52 12.09 10.58 -22.35
C LYS A 52 12.08 11.93 -23.06
N ILE A 53 11.76 11.96 -24.36
CA ILE A 53 11.70 13.20 -25.15
C ILE A 53 10.59 14.12 -24.62
N VAL A 54 9.39 13.58 -24.42
CA VAL A 54 8.23 14.37 -23.93
C VAL A 54 8.48 14.88 -22.52
N TYR A 55 9.02 14.05 -21.63
CA TYR A 55 9.43 14.50 -20.31
C TYR A 55 10.44 15.65 -20.39
N ARG A 56 11.47 15.54 -21.24
CA ARG A 56 12.50 16.59 -21.39
C ARG A 56 11.88 17.91 -21.89
N LYS A 57 10.98 17.84 -22.86
CA LYS A 57 10.28 19.02 -23.40
C LYS A 57 9.42 19.69 -22.32
N LYS A 58 8.59 18.91 -21.62
CA LYS A 58 7.68 19.43 -20.58
C LYS A 58 8.42 19.95 -19.36
N SER A 59 9.42 19.22 -18.86
CA SER A 59 10.24 19.65 -17.71
C SER A 59 10.96 20.98 -17.95
N LEU A 60 11.41 21.25 -19.18
CA LEU A 60 12.02 22.54 -19.54
C LEU A 60 10.99 23.68 -19.64
N LEU A 61 9.76 23.37 -20.06
CA LEU A 61 8.66 24.33 -20.13
C LEU A 61 8.24 24.79 -18.73
N ILE A 62 8.01 23.83 -17.82
CA ILE A 62 7.45 24.09 -16.48
C ILE A 62 8.50 24.10 -15.36
N HIS A 63 9.78 24.31 -15.67
CA HIS A 63 10.84 24.33 -14.65
C HIS A 63 10.58 25.45 -13.63
N PRO A 64 10.71 25.21 -12.32
CA PRO A 64 10.44 26.23 -11.30
C PRO A 64 11.28 27.50 -11.48
N ASP A 65 12.55 27.38 -11.89
CA ASP A 65 13.40 28.56 -12.14
C ASP A 65 13.00 29.38 -13.38
N LYS A 66 12.16 28.82 -14.27
CA LYS A 66 11.75 29.46 -15.53
C LYS A 66 10.30 29.90 -15.54
N THR A 67 9.55 29.66 -14.47
CA THR A 67 8.11 29.93 -14.37
C THR A 67 7.85 30.77 -13.12
N LYS A 68 6.90 31.70 -13.20
CA LYS A 68 6.50 32.51 -12.03
C LYS A 68 5.44 31.81 -11.16
N ASN A 69 4.91 30.69 -11.64
CA ASN A 69 3.82 29.97 -10.99
C ASN A 69 4.28 29.25 -9.71
N PRO A 70 3.65 29.50 -8.55
CA PRO A 70 4.03 28.85 -7.30
C PRO A 70 3.79 27.33 -7.30
N GLN A 71 2.94 26.82 -8.20
CA GLN A 71 2.64 25.38 -8.32
C GLN A 71 3.61 24.63 -9.24
N ALA A 72 4.53 25.32 -9.91
CA ALA A 72 5.51 24.70 -10.80
C ALA A 72 6.35 23.59 -10.14
N PRO A 73 6.83 23.72 -8.89
CA PRO A 73 7.54 22.63 -8.21
C PRO A 73 6.71 21.35 -8.07
N GLU A 74 5.42 21.47 -7.73
CA GLU A 74 4.54 20.30 -7.58
C GLU A 74 4.29 19.62 -8.93
N ALA A 75 4.01 20.42 -9.98
CA ALA A 75 3.80 19.89 -11.32
C ALA A 75 5.06 19.19 -11.86
N PHE A 76 6.24 19.77 -11.63
CA PHE A 76 7.52 19.18 -12.02
C PHE A 76 7.75 17.83 -11.33
N ASP A 77 7.46 17.74 -10.03
CA ASP A 77 7.55 16.50 -9.26
C ASP A 77 6.60 15.42 -9.78
N ARG A 78 5.37 15.79 -10.16
CA ARG A 78 4.43 14.85 -10.80
C ARG A 78 4.95 14.35 -12.14
N LEU A 79 5.50 15.23 -12.96
CA LEU A 79 6.08 14.89 -14.26
C LEU A 79 7.23 13.87 -14.09
N LYS A 80 8.10 14.08 -13.10
CA LYS A 80 9.22 13.19 -12.78
C LYS A 80 8.76 11.82 -12.28
N LYS A 81 7.75 11.78 -11.41
CA LYS A 81 7.14 10.53 -10.93
C LYS A 81 6.49 9.75 -12.08
N ALA A 82 5.77 10.43 -12.97
CA ALA A 82 5.14 9.81 -14.14
C ALA A 82 6.18 9.19 -15.09
N GLN A 83 7.27 9.92 -15.39
CA GLN A 83 8.36 9.36 -16.18
C GLN A 83 8.98 8.12 -15.52
N THR A 84 9.23 8.19 -14.21
CA THR A 84 9.81 7.06 -13.46
C THR A 84 8.90 5.83 -13.51
N ALA A 85 7.59 6.02 -13.34
CA ALA A 85 6.61 4.95 -13.41
C ALA A 85 6.51 4.32 -14.81
N LEU A 86 6.63 5.12 -15.87
CA LEU A 86 6.57 4.64 -17.25
C LEU A 86 7.88 3.99 -17.74
N LEU A 87 9.00 4.27 -17.09
CA LEU A 87 10.28 3.59 -17.37
C LEU A 87 10.50 2.33 -16.51
N ASP A 88 9.69 2.12 -15.47
CA ASP A 88 9.67 0.88 -14.70
C ASP A 88 8.74 -0.13 -15.36
N GLU A 89 9.30 -1.23 -15.86
CA GLU A 89 8.57 -2.23 -16.66
C GLU A 89 7.34 -2.79 -15.93
N LYS A 90 7.46 -3.04 -14.61
CA LYS A 90 6.38 -3.61 -13.81
C LYS A 90 5.25 -2.60 -13.57
N GLN A 91 5.58 -1.36 -13.25
CA GLN A 91 4.58 -0.29 -13.06
C GLN A 91 3.90 0.04 -14.38
N ARG A 92 4.67 0.10 -15.48
CA ARG A 92 4.15 0.34 -16.82
C ARG A 92 3.19 -0.76 -17.25
N GLN A 93 3.58 -2.02 -17.10
CA GLN A 93 2.71 -3.16 -17.41
C GLN A 93 1.40 -3.10 -16.62
N HIS A 94 1.46 -2.82 -15.31
CA HIS A 94 0.25 -2.71 -14.50
C HIS A 94 -0.67 -1.58 -14.95
N LEU A 95 -0.10 -0.44 -15.36
CA LEU A 95 -0.86 0.69 -15.89
C LEU A 95 -1.50 0.34 -17.25
N ASP A 96 -0.75 -0.30 -18.14
CA ASP A 96 -1.24 -0.76 -19.45
C ASP A 96 -2.40 -1.77 -19.29
N GLU A 97 -2.29 -2.70 -18.33
CA GLU A 97 -3.37 -3.64 -17.96
C GLU A 97 -4.62 -2.90 -17.49
N CYS A 98 -4.50 -1.92 -16.59
CA CYS A 98 -5.64 -1.14 -16.10
C CYS A 98 -6.32 -0.35 -17.24
N ILE A 99 -5.54 0.19 -18.17
CA ILE A 99 -6.05 0.93 -19.33
C ILE A 99 -6.77 -0.01 -20.31
N ALA A 100 -6.22 -1.20 -20.56
CA ALA A 100 -6.85 -2.23 -21.38
C ALA A 100 -8.16 -2.74 -20.75
N ASP A 101 -8.17 -2.99 -19.44
CA ASP A 101 -9.35 -3.42 -18.68
C ASP A 101 -10.46 -2.36 -18.77
N ALA A 102 -10.12 -1.08 -18.61
CA ALA A 102 -11.06 0.02 -18.78
C ALA A 102 -11.71 0.03 -20.17
N ARG A 103 -10.91 -0.21 -21.23
CA ARG A 103 -11.43 -0.30 -22.60
C ARG A 103 -12.39 -1.48 -22.76
N GLN A 104 -12.02 -2.66 -22.25
CA GLN A 104 -12.86 -3.86 -22.33
C GLN A 104 -14.16 -3.72 -21.55
N LEU A 105 -14.13 -3.06 -20.38
CA LEU A 105 -15.32 -2.77 -19.59
C LEU A 105 -16.30 -1.89 -20.37
N LEU A 106 -15.84 -0.85 -21.04
CA LEU A 106 -16.70 0.00 -21.86
C LEU A 106 -17.24 -0.72 -23.08
N ILE A 107 -16.41 -1.49 -23.79
CA ILE A 107 -16.86 -2.32 -24.92
C ILE A 107 -18.00 -3.24 -24.47
N ARG A 108 -17.87 -3.89 -23.30
CA ARG A 108 -18.92 -4.74 -22.74
C ARG A 108 -20.16 -3.95 -22.33
N GLN A 109 -19.98 -2.81 -21.65
CA GLN A 109 -21.07 -1.96 -21.15
C GLN A 109 -21.96 -1.45 -22.29
N HIS A 110 -21.33 -1.01 -23.38
CA HIS A 110 -22.03 -0.47 -24.56
C HIS A 110 -22.39 -1.54 -25.60
N LYS A 111 -21.99 -2.80 -25.38
CA LYS A 111 -22.16 -3.91 -26.32
C LYS A 111 -21.51 -3.67 -27.69
N TYR A 112 -20.38 -2.97 -27.69
CA TYR A 112 -19.56 -2.76 -28.88
C TYR A 112 -18.76 -4.01 -29.23
N THR A 113 -18.22 -4.04 -30.45
CA THR A 113 -17.18 -4.98 -30.86
C THR A 113 -15.83 -4.25 -30.88
N VAL A 114 -14.73 -4.99 -31.05
CA VAL A 114 -13.38 -4.39 -31.13
C VAL A 114 -13.23 -3.45 -32.33
N ASP A 115 -14.07 -3.63 -33.35
CA ASP A 115 -14.06 -2.89 -34.61
C ASP A 115 -15.14 -1.79 -34.68
N SER A 116 -15.92 -1.59 -33.61
CA SER A 116 -16.94 -0.54 -33.54
C SER A 116 -16.34 0.84 -33.81
N GLU A 117 -16.95 1.59 -34.74
CA GLU A 117 -16.50 2.93 -35.15
C GLU A 117 -16.56 3.92 -33.98
N GLU A 118 -17.48 3.69 -33.04
CA GLU A 118 -17.62 4.42 -31.79
C GLU A 118 -16.33 4.43 -30.96
N LEU A 119 -15.48 3.40 -31.06
CA LEU A 119 -14.21 3.35 -30.32
C LEU A 119 -13.18 4.37 -30.80
N LYS A 120 -13.39 4.99 -31.97
CA LYS A 120 -12.47 5.99 -32.55
C LYS A 120 -12.89 7.42 -32.25
N THR A 121 -14.09 7.63 -31.69
CA THR A 121 -14.64 8.95 -31.45
C THR A 121 -13.96 9.64 -30.27
N GLU A 122 -13.99 10.97 -30.24
CA GLU A 122 -13.45 11.73 -29.11
C GLU A 122 -14.27 11.51 -27.85
N GLU A 123 -15.59 11.30 -28.00
CA GLU A 123 -16.50 10.96 -26.92
C GLU A 123 -16.05 9.66 -26.21
N PHE A 124 -15.72 8.62 -26.99
CA PHE A 124 -15.22 7.38 -26.42
C PHE A 124 -13.84 7.54 -25.76
N LYS A 125 -12.93 8.35 -26.33
CA LYS A 125 -11.63 8.62 -25.69
C LYS A 125 -11.81 9.30 -24.33
N VAL A 126 -12.73 10.24 -24.22
CA VAL A 126 -13.05 10.91 -22.95
C VAL A 126 -13.66 9.93 -21.95
N GLU A 127 -14.60 9.10 -22.38
CA GLU A 127 -15.21 8.07 -21.53
C GLU A 127 -14.18 7.02 -21.08
N TRP A 128 -13.29 6.60 -21.98
CA TRP A 128 -12.22 5.67 -21.69
C TRP A 128 -11.24 6.22 -20.67
N ARG A 129 -10.82 7.48 -20.79
CA ARG A 129 -9.99 8.14 -19.76
C ARG A 129 -10.69 8.16 -18.39
N LYS A 130 -11.99 8.46 -18.34
CA LYS A 130 -12.77 8.41 -17.09
C LYS A 130 -12.80 6.99 -16.51
N LYS A 131 -13.08 5.98 -17.33
CA LYS A 131 -13.11 4.58 -16.91
C LYS A 131 -11.73 4.10 -16.43
N THR A 132 -10.64 4.53 -17.07
CA THR A 132 -9.27 4.24 -16.64
C THR A 132 -9.02 4.73 -15.22
N VAL A 133 -9.46 5.96 -14.89
CA VAL A 133 -9.34 6.48 -13.52
C VAL A 133 -10.13 5.63 -12.52
N GLU A 134 -11.36 5.20 -12.86
CA GLU A 134 -12.16 4.31 -12.01
C GLU A 134 -11.42 2.98 -11.74
N VAL A 135 -10.90 2.33 -12.80
CA VAL A 135 -10.17 1.06 -12.68
C VAL A 135 -8.90 1.23 -11.84
N LEU A 136 -8.14 2.30 -12.03
CA LEU A 136 -6.95 2.58 -11.22
C LEU A 136 -7.27 2.81 -9.74
N VAL A 137 -8.36 3.51 -9.45
CA VAL A 137 -8.84 3.71 -8.06
C VAL A 137 -9.21 2.37 -7.43
N GLU A 138 -9.92 1.51 -8.16
CA GLU A 138 -10.29 0.19 -7.66
C GLU A 138 -9.07 -0.73 -7.46
N ALA A 139 -8.12 -0.72 -8.40
CA ALA A 139 -6.87 -1.49 -8.30
C ALA A 139 -6.04 -1.06 -7.08
N GLU A 140 -5.91 0.25 -6.85
CA GLU A 140 -5.24 0.81 -5.67
C GLU A 140 -5.95 0.40 -4.37
N ALA A 141 -7.29 0.50 -4.33
CA ALA A 141 -8.09 0.09 -3.19
C ALA A 141 -7.96 -1.42 -2.91
N ARG A 142 -7.90 -2.25 -3.95
CA ARG A 142 -7.64 -3.69 -3.85
C ARG A 142 -6.24 -3.96 -3.29
N ARG A 143 -5.20 -3.28 -3.80
CA ARG A 143 -3.83 -3.42 -3.29
C ARG A 143 -3.75 -3.05 -1.81
N ARG A 144 -4.36 -1.94 -1.40
CA ARG A 144 -4.40 -1.51 0.02
C ARG A 144 -5.11 -2.52 0.92
N ARG A 145 -6.24 -3.08 0.47
CA ARG A 145 -6.97 -4.13 1.22
C ARG A 145 -6.12 -5.38 1.38
N GLN A 146 -5.48 -5.85 0.30
CA GLN A 146 -4.60 -7.02 0.34
C GLN A 146 -3.41 -6.80 1.28
N MET A 147 -2.74 -5.65 1.20
CA MET A 147 -1.63 -5.30 2.10
C MET A 147 -2.06 -5.27 3.57
N LYS A 148 -3.22 -4.68 3.87
CA LYS A 148 -3.76 -4.64 5.24
C LYS A 148 -4.12 -6.02 5.75
N ALA A 149 -4.74 -6.87 4.93
CA ALA A 149 -5.07 -8.24 5.28
C ALA A 149 -3.81 -9.05 5.60
N LYS A 150 -2.78 -8.95 4.75
CA LYS A 150 -1.49 -9.62 4.96
C LYS A 150 -0.82 -9.20 6.27
N MET A 151 -0.74 -7.90 6.55
CA MET A 151 -0.18 -7.39 7.82
C MET A 151 -0.94 -7.89 9.06
N GLN A 152 -2.27 -8.02 8.96
CA GLN A 152 -3.08 -8.55 10.05
C GLN A 152 -2.88 -10.05 10.25
N GLU A 153 -2.68 -10.81 9.18
CA GLU A 153 -2.39 -12.23 9.22
C GLU A 153 -0.99 -12.49 9.82
N GLU A 154 0.04 -11.80 9.34
CA GLU A 154 1.40 -11.87 9.89
C GLU A 154 1.42 -11.48 11.38
N GLY A 155 0.66 -10.45 11.76
CA GLY A 155 0.51 -10.06 13.17
C GLY A 155 -0.18 -11.13 14.02
N ARG A 156 -1.19 -11.82 13.48
CA ARG A 156 -1.88 -12.93 14.17
C ARG A 156 -0.99 -14.16 14.31
N GLU A 157 -0.19 -14.46 13.29
CA GLU A 157 0.74 -15.59 13.31
C GLU A 157 1.84 -15.34 14.35
N LYS A 158 2.45 -14.15 14.33
CA LYS A 158 3.46 -13.76 15.33
C LYS A 158 2.90 -13.80 16.76
N ALA A 159 1.69 -13.30 16.96
CA ALA A 159 1.05 -13.34 18.28
C ALA A 159 0.79 -14.79 18.77
N LYS A 160 0.49 -15.73 17.86
CA LYS A 160 0.36 -17.14 18.20
C LYS A 160 1.70 -17.77 18.56
N GLU A 161 2.75 -17.47 17.79
CA GLU A 161 4.10 -17.95 18.07
C GLU A 161 4.61 -17.46 19.43
N ASP A 162 4.46 -16.16 19.70
CA ASP A 162 4.85 -15.55 20.98
C ASP A 162 4.10 -16.18 22.16
N ALA A 163 2.78 -16.40 22.02
CA ALA A 163 1.96 -17.05 23.04
C ALA A 163 2.38 -18.51 23.29
N GLU A 164 2.75 -19.25 22.24
CA GLU A 164 3.24 -20.63 22.38
C GLU A 164 4.59 -20.68 23.10
N ILE A 165 5.50 -19.77 22.75
CA ILE A 165 6.81 -19.65 23.42
C ILE A 165 6.61 -19.32 24.90
N GLU A 166 5.72 -18.38 25.22
CA GLU A 166 5.42 -18.01 26.61
C GLU A 166 4.75 -19.15 27.38
N GLU A 167 3.84 -19.90 26.77
CA GLU A 167 3.25 -21.08 27.41
C GLU A 167 4.31 -22.17 27.66
N ARG A 168 5.20 -22.45 26.70
CA ARG A 168 6.32 -23.39 26.88
C ARG A 168 7.25 -22.95 28.00
N LYS A 169 7.54 -21.64 28.07
CA LYS A 169 8.35 -21.06 29.15
C LYS A 169 7.64 -21.23 30.51
N ARG A 170 6.35 -20.90 30.59
CA ARG A 170 5.52 -21.06 31.79
C ARG A 170 5.47 -22.52 32.27
N LYS A 171 5.31 -23.48 31.34
CA LYS A 171 5.32 -24.92 31.66
C LYS A 171 6.67 -25.36 32.22
N ARG A 172 7.77 -24.94 31.57
CA ARG A 172 9.14 -25.22 32.03
C ARG A 172 9.42 -24.64 33.41
N ASP A 173 9.03 -23.39 33.64
CA ASP A 173 9.22 -22.70 34.92
C ASP A 173 8.38 -23.37 36.03
N HIS A 174 7.15 -23.77 35.72
CA HIS A 174 6.29 -24.53 36.64
C HIS A 174 6.90 -25.90 36.99
N GLU A 175 7.31 -26.69 35.99
CA GLU A 175 7.93 -28.01 36.18
C GLU A 175 9.22 -27.91 37.00
N LYS A 176 10.05 -26.90 36.72
CA LYS A 176 11.23 -26.62 37.53
C LYS A 176 10.86 -26.33 38.99
N SER A 177 9.89 -25.46 39.25
CA SER A 177 9.45 -25.17 40.62
C SER A 177 8.85 -26.39 41.34
N TRP A 178 8.18 -27.27 40.59
CA TRP A 178 7.60 -28.51 41.11
C TRP A 178 8.70 -29.49 41.53
N GLU A 179 9.76 -29.63 40.73
CA GLU A 179 10.92 -30.45 41.06
C GLU A 179 11.72 -29.85 42.21
N ASP A 180 11.93 -28.53 42.25
CA ASP A 180 12.63 -27.85 43.35
C ASP A 180 11.91 -28.06 44.70
N THR A 181 10.58 -28.10 44.70
CA THR A 181 9.77 -28.39 45.91
C THR A 181 9.60 -29.88 46.21
N ARG A 182 10.20 -30.78 45.42
CA ARG A 182 10.02 -32.23 45.55
C ARG A 182 10.46 -32.76 46.91
N GLU A 183 11.64 -32.39 47.40
CA GLU A 183 12.16 -32.85 48.69
C GLU A 183 11.27 -32.38 49.86
N GLN A 184 10.80 -31.14 49.81
CA GLN A 184 9.86 -30.62 50.81
C GLN A 184 8.54 -31.39 50.79
N ARG A 185 8.01 -31.72 49.61
CA ARG A 185 6.76 -32.50 49.46
C ARG A 185 6.93 -33.93 49.94
N ILE A 186 8.06 -34.59 49.62
CA ILE A 186 8.40 -35.93 50.12
C ILE A 186 8.54 -35.91 51.65
N GLY A 187 9.18 -34.88 52.21
CA GLY A 187 9.27 -34.66 53.66
C GLY A 187 7.89 -34.60 54.31
N SER A 188 7.03 -33.70 53.82
CA SER A 188 5.64 -33.56 54.31
C SER A 188 4.85 -34.87 54.21
N TRP A 189 5.02 -35.64 53.13
CA TRP A 189 4.33 -36.93 52.97
C TRP A 189 4.85 -37.99 53.96
N ARG A 190 6.17 -38.05 54.19
CA ARG A 190 6.77 -38.96 55.20
C ARG A 190 6.26 -38.65 56.60
N ASP A 191 6.13 -37.36 56.94
CA ASP A 191 5.63 -36.95 58.25
C ASP A 191 4.13 -37.24 58.42
N PHE A 192 3.32 -37.04 57.37
CA PHE A 192 1.93 -37.48 57.36
C PHE A 192 1.81 -38.99 57.60
N GLN A 193 2.61 -39.81 56.89
CA GLN A 193 2.58 -41.27 57.05
C GLN A 193 3.00 -41.71 58.47
N LYS A 194 4.01 -41.06 59.06
CA LYS A 194 4.37 -41.26 60.48
C LYS A 194 3.22 -40.89 61.41
N GLY A 195 2.52 -39.78 61.13
CA GLY A 195 1.34 -39.34 61.87
C GLY A 195 0.20 -40.37 61.82
N VAL A 196 -0.10 -40.91 60.64
CA VAL A 196 -1.11 -41.98 60.46
C VAL A 196 -0.74 -43.22 61.27
N LYS A 197 0.50 -43.72 61.16
CA LYS A 197 0.97 -44.87 61.95
C LYS A 197 0.84 -44.65 63.46
N LYS A 198 1.23 -43.46 63.93
CA LYS A 198 1.11 -43.10 65.36
C LYS A 198 -0.35 -43.08 65.81
N GLY A 199 -1.26 -42.58 64.97
CA GLY A 199 -2.71 -42.60 65.21
C GLY A 199 -3.28 -44.01 65.29
N GLU A 200 -2.86 -44.91 64.40
CA GLU A 200 -3.26 -46.33 64.44
C GLU A 200 -2.74 -47.05 65.68
N GLU A 201 -1.47 -46.82 66.08
CA GLU A 201 -0.91 -47.37 67.32
C GLU A 201 -1.65 -46.87 68.56
N GLN A 202 -1.99 -45.59 68.62
CA GLN A 202 -2.77 -45.04 69.73
C GLN A 202 -4.19 -45.64 69.76
N LYS A 203 -4.83 -45.85 68.61
CA LYS A 203 -6.12 -46.57 68.53
C LYS A 203 -5.99 -48.01 69.00
N LYS A 204 -4.95 -48.75 68.59
CA LYS A 204 -4.68 -50.12 69.07
C LYS A 204 -4.46 -50.15 70.58
N LYS A 205 -3.62 -49.27 71.12
CA LYS A 205 -3.37 -49.16 72.57
C LYS A 205 -4.64 -48.80 73.34
N LYS A 206 -5.48 -47.89 72.85
CA LYS A 206 -6.79 -47.58 73.46
C LYS A 206 -7.72 -48.80 73.44
N LYS A 207 -7.83 -49.54 72.32
CA LYS A 207 -8.65 -50.76 72.25
C LYS A 207 -8.18 -51.84 73.23
N MET A 208 -6.86 -52.02 73.36
CA MET A 208 -6.29 -53.01 74.29
C MET A 208 -6.55 -52.67 75.76
N LYS A 209 -6.60 -51.38 76.10
CA LYS A 209 -6.88 -50.88 77.46
C LYS A 209 -8.36 -51.00 77.89
N VAL A 210 -9.26 -51.31 76.95
CA VAL A 210 -10.70 -51.49 77.21
C VAL A 210 -11.05 -52.98 77.37
N LEU A 211 -10.11 -53.89 77.10
CA LEU A 211 -10.28 -55.35 77.12
C LEU A 211 -9.57 -56.03 78.30
N GLY A 212 -9.01 -55.27 79.24
CA GLY A 212 -8.44 -55.76 80.51
C GLY A 212 -8.96 -54.95 81.67
#